data_AF-A0A7J2HEP0-F1
#
_entry.id   AF-A0A7J2HEP0-F1
#
_cell.length_a   1.000
_cell.length_b   1.000
_cell.length_c   1.000
_cell.angle_alpha   90.00
_cell.angle_beta   90.00
_cell.angle_gamma   90.00
#
_symmetry.space_group_name_H-M   'P 1'
#
loop_
_entity.id
_entity.type
_entity.pdbx_description
1 polymer ?
#
loop_
_entity_poly.entity_id
_entity_poly.type
_entity_poly.pdbx_seq_one_letter_code
_entity_poly.pdbx_strand_id
1 'polypeptide(L)' 'MSSTVGYVYIDITIRGKREKKIRALVDAGASYLVLNSQTIKELELSPTPYEVMLTLADKRRVKARLYVAEAEAEGRR' A
#
# COMPACT_ATOMS: atom_id res chain seq x y z
N MET A 1 16.34 15.47 -23.28
CA MET A 1 14.90 15.68 -22.98
C MET A 1 14.73 15.54 -21.48
N SER A 2 14.38 16.63 -20.77
CA SER A 2 13.93 16.51 -19.38
C SER A 2 12.46 16.09 -19.44
N SER A 3 12.16 14.84 -19.13
CA SER A 3 10.78 14.41 -18.93
C SER A 3 10.34 14.89 -17.55
N THR A 4 9.48 15.91 -17.51
CA THR A 4 8.75 16.24 -16.27
C THR A 4 7.74 15.12 -16.02
N VAL A 5 8.08 14.20 -15.11
CA VAL A 5 7.19 13.12 -14.70
C VAL A 5 6.30 13.64 -13.57
N GLY A 6 4.99 13.64 -13.80
CA GLY A 6 4.00 13.96 -12.78
C GLY A 6 3.64 12.71 -11.97
N TYR A 7 3.55 12.87 -10.64
CA TYR A 7 3.07 11.83 -9.74
C TYR A 7 1.83 12.32 -9.02
N VAL A 8 0.80 11.46 -8.96
CA VAL A 8 -0.44 11.74 -8.23
C VAL A 8 -0.36 11.08 -6.87
N TYR A 9 -0.61 11.86 -5.83
CA TYR A 9 -0.71 11.38 -4.46
C TYR A 9 -2.09 11.65 -3.92
N ILE A 10 -2.60 10.72 -3.13
CA ILE A 10 -3.85 10.87 -2.40
C ILE A 10 -3.65 10.53 -0.92
N ASP A 11 -4.50 11.07 -0.06
CA ASP A 11 -4.59 10.64 1.32
C ASP A 11 -5.57 9.46 1.41
N ILE A 12 -5.11 8.36 1.99
CA ILE A 12 -5.91 7.16 2.25
C ILE A 12 -5.91 6.92 3.75
N THR A 13 -7.08 6.74 4.34
CA THR A 13 -7.22 6.28 5.72
C THR A 13 -7.25 4.76 5.74
N ILE A 14 -6.31 4.12 6.44
CA ILE A 14 -6.29 2.66 6.60
C ILE A 14 -6.67 2.30 8.03
N ARG A 15 -7.50 1.25 8.17
CA ARG A 15 -8.03 0.79 9.45
C ARG A 15 -7.64 -0.67 9.70
N GLY A 16 -6.78 -0.86 10.69
CA GLY A 16 -6.56 -2.13 11.39
C GLY A 16 -7.18 -2.09 12.77
N LYS A 17 -6.46 -2.59 13.80
CA LYS A 17 -6.86 -2.29 15.19
C LYS A 17 -6.62 -0.83 15.55
N ARG A 18 -5.70 -0.18 14.84
CA ARG A 18 -5.48 1.26 14.85
C ARG A 18 -5.76 1.85 13.46
N GLU A 19 -6.02 3.14 13.43
CA GLU A 19 -6.25 3.90 12.19
C GLU A 19 -5.08 4.83 11.92
N LYS A 20 -4.72 4.97 10.63
CA LYS A 20 -3.75 5.97 10.20
C LYS A 20 -4.10 6.48 8.81
N LYS A 21 -4.05 7.81 8.64
CA LYS A 21 -4.04 8.46 7.33
C LYS A 21 -2.63 8.40 6.76
N ILE A 22 -2.50 7.92 5.53
CA ILE A 22 -1.24 7.84 4.80
C ILE A 22 -1.34 8.56 3.47
N ARG A 23 -0.26 9.24 3.08
CA ARG A 23 -0.12 9.79 1.73
C ARG A 23 0.42 8.70 0.80
N ALA A 24 -0.42 8.22 -0.11
CA ALA A 24 -0.10 7.12 -1.02
C ALA A 24 0.15 7.62 -2.45
N LEU A 25 1.09 7.01 -3.15
CA LEU A 25 1.28 7.19 -4.59
C LEU A 25 0.21 6.40 -5.34
N VAL A 26 -0.48 7.03 -6.29
CA VAL A 26 -1.41 6.34 -7.18
C VAL A 26 -0.62 5.61 -8.28
N ASP A 27 -0.73 4.29 -8.31
CA ASP A 27 -0.14 3.43 -9.33
C ASP A 27 -1.22 2.51 -9.91
N ALA A 28 -1.69 2.83 -11.11
CA ALA A 28 -2.73 2.05 -11.81
C ALA A 28 -2.22 0.66 -12.28
N GLY A 29 -0.90 0.44 -12.29
CA GLY A 29 -0.30 -0.86 -12.59
C GLY A 29 -0.14 -1.75 -11.35
N ALA A 30 -0.34 -1.23 -10.15
CA ALA A 30 -0.22 -1.98 -8.91
C ALA A 30 -1.49 -2.78 -8.60
N SER A 31 -1.34 -4.08 -8.32
CA SER A 31 -2.46 -4.94 -7.89
C SER A 31 -2.74 -4.86 -6.38
N TYR A 32 -1.80 -4.32 -5.60
CA TYR A 32 -1.87 -4.23 -4.14
C TYR A 32 -1.44 -2.86 -3.66
N LEU A 33 -2.00 -2.42 -2.52
CA LEU A 33 -1.40 -1.37 -1.74
C LEU A 33 -0.18 -1.92 -1.00
N VAL A 34 1.00 -1.37 -1.29
CA VAL A 34 2.26 -1.80 -0.67
C VAL A 34 2.62 -0.84 0.47
N LEU A 35 2.68 -1.39 1.69
CA LEU A 35 3.04 -0.65 2.90
C LEU A 35 4.38 -1.13 3.44
N ASN A 36 5.15 -0.21 4.02
CA ASN A 36 6.35 -0.59 4.76
C ASN A 36 5.98 -1.30 6.07
N SER A 37 6.91 -2.12 6.57
CA SER A 37 6.68 -2.95 7.77
C SER A 37 6.39 -2.14 9.03
N GLN A 38 6.92 -0.91 9.13
CA GLN A 38 6.65 -0.01 10.24
C GLN A 38 5.17 0.41 10.26
N THR A 39 4.62 0.83 9.12
CA THR A 39 3.22 1.26 8.99
C THR A 39 2.26 0.10 9.31
N ILE A 40 2.60 -1.11 8.86
CA ILE A 40 1.83 -2.33 9.18
C ILE A 40 1.78 -2.58 10.69
N LYS A 41 2.92 -2.42 11.40
CA LYS A 41 2.99 -2.57 12.86
C LYS A 41 2.19 -1.49 13.58
N GLU A 42 2.31 -0.23 13.15
CA GLU A 42 1.59 0.90 13.74
C GLU A 42 0.07 0.79 13.58
N LEU A 43 -0.40 0.26 12.45
CA LEU A 43 -1.82 -0.02 12.19
C LEU A 43 -2.32 -1.28 12.90
N GLU A 44 -1.40 -2.10 13.44
CA GLU A 44 -1.70 -3.42 14.02
C GLU A 44 -2.53 -4.29 13.07
N LEU A 45 -2.12 -4.36 11.80
CA LEU A 45 -2.84 -5.15 10.78
C LEU A 45 -2.73 -6.64 11.08
N SER A 46 -3.86 -7.34 11.06
CA SER A 46 -3.91 -8.80 11.19
C SER A 46 -3.35 -9.45 9.93
N PRO A 47 -2.33 -10.31 10.05
CA PRO A 47 -1.80 -11.03 8.90
C PRO A 47 -2.80 -12.07 8.40
N THR A 48 -2.81 -12.30 7.10
CA THR A 48 -3.41 -13.50 6.52
C THR A 48 -2.41 -14.66 6.58
N PRO A 49 -2.84 -15.92 6.40
CA PRO A 49 -1.92 -17.04 6.28
C PRO A 49 -1.17 -17.08 4.94
N TYR A 50 -1.40 -16.11 4.05
CA TYR A 50 -0.85 -16.09 2.70
C TYR A 50 0.37 -15.18 2.57
N GLU A 51 1.26 -15.60 1.68
CA GLU A 51 2.37 -14.79 1.19
C GLU A 51 2.25 -14.69 -0.33
N VAL A 52 2.63 -13.54 -0.87
CA VAL A 52 2.57 -13.26 -2.31
C VAL A 52 3.97 -12.93 -2.83
N MET A 53 4.25 -13.34 -4.06
CA MET A 53 5.45 -12.94 -4.78
C MET A 53 5.14 -11.68 -5.59
N LEU A 54 5.68 -10.54 -5.17
CA LEU A 54 5.56 -9.27 -5.87
C LEU A 54 6.71 -9.11 -6.85
N THR A 55 6.42 -8.60 -8.05
CA THR A 55 7.43 -8.09 -8.99
C THR A 55 7.41 -6.58 -8.88
N LEU A 56 8.52 -5.98 -8.44
CA LEU A 56 8.63 -4.53 -8.29
C LEU A 56 8.96 -3.88 -9.64
N ALA A 57 8.84 -2.55 -9.71
CA ALA A 57 9.11 -1.78 -10.93
C ALA A 57 10.52 -2.00 -11.50
N ASP A 58 11.50 -2.31 -10.66
CA ASP A 58 12.88 -2.64 -11.03
C ASP A 58 13.09 -4.13 -11.37
N LYS A 59 12.00 -4.88 -11.57
CA LYS A 59 11.95 -6.32 -11.88
C LYS A 59 12.41 -7.24 -10.75
N ARG A 60 12.78 -6.73 -9.57
CA ARG A 60 13.06 -7.59 -8.42
C ARG A 60 11.80 -8.33 -8.00
N ARG A 61 11.97 -9.61 -7.65
CA ARG A 61 10.91 -10.43 -7.07
C ARG A 61 11.10 -10.52 -5.57
N VAL A 62 10.07 -10.13 -4.81
CA VAL A 62 10.11 -10.13 -3.34
C VAL A 62 8.93 -10.91 -2.80
N LYS A 63 9.18 -11.73 -1.76
CA LYS A 63 8.11 -12.40 -1.03
C LYS A 63 7.60 -11.43 0.04
N ALA A 64 6.30 -11.19 0.06
CA ALA A 64 5.66 -10.29 1.01
C ALA A 64 4.49 -11.00 1.69
N ARG A 65 4.32 -10.76 2.99
CA ARG A 65 3.16 -11.24 3.73
C ARG A 65 1.93 -10.43 3.35
N LEU A 66 0.80 -11.10 3.14
CA LEU A 66 -0.45 -10.46 2.75
C LEU A 66 -1.28 -10.11 3.99
N TYR A 67 -1.86 -8.92 3.98
CA TYR A 67 -2.72 -8.37 5.03
C TYR A 67 -4.04 -7.93 4.41
N VAL A 68 -5.10 -7.91 5.21
CA VAL A 68 -6.40 -7.32 4.84
C VAL A 68 -6.68 -6.19 5.81
N ALA A 69 -7.07 -5.05 5.25
CA ALA A 69 -7.45 -3.86 5.99
C ALA A 69 -8.53 -3.14 5.21
N GLU A 70 -9.35 -2.37 5.92
CA GLU A 70 -10.23 -1.42 5.29
C GLU A 70 -9.46 -0.16 4.92
N ALA A 71 -9.77 0.41 3.76
CA ALA A 71 -9.17 1.64 3.27
C ALA A 71 -10.28 2.59 2.83
N GLU A 72 -10.18 3.85 3.23
CA GLU A 72 -11.09 4.91 2.79
C GLU A 72 -10.30 5.99 2.05
N ALA A 73 -10.76 6.36 0.86
CA ALA A 73 -10.23 7.45 0.07
C ALA A 73 -11.38 8.31 -0.46
N GLU A 74 -11.34 9.62 -0.22
CA GLU A 74 -12.37 10.56 -0.71
C GLU A 74 -13.81 10.12 -0.38
N GLY A 75 -14.03 9.63 0.85
CA GLY A 75 -15.33 9.14 1.32
C GLY A 75 -15.79 7.81 0.73
N ARG A 76 -14.92 7.11 -0.01
CA ARG A 76 -15.16 5.77 -0.57
C ARG A 76 -14.41 4.73 0.23
N ARG A 77 -15.12 3.74 0.75
CA ARG A 77 -14.65 2.65 1.62
C ARG A 77 -14.57 1.33 0.85
#